data_AF-A0A657BEV2-F1
#
_entry.id   AF-A0A657BEV2-F1
#
_cell.length_a   1.000
_cell.length_b   1.000
_cell.length_c   1.000
_cell.angle_alpha   90.00
_cell.angle_beta   90.00
_cell.angle_gamma   90.00
#
_symmetry.space_group_name_H-M   'P 1'
#
loop_
_entity.id
_entity.type
_entity.pdbx_description
1 polymer ?
#
loop_
_entity_poly.entity_id
_entity_poly.type
_entity_poly.pdbx_seq_one_letter_code
_entity_poly.pdbx_strand_id
1 'polypeptide(L)'
;MSDAQNTEQKITRRALFKRYVEPPVQHLEVSANCLNMHGIYCSSCRDECSVNAIKVRPALGGTLEIGIDQDACTGCMDCAKRCPNDALILV
;
A
#
# COMPACT_ATOMS: atom_id res chain seq x y z
N MET A 1 -18.73 43.96 33.66
CA MET A 1 -18.61 42.49 33.78
C MET A 1 -19.45 41.88 32.66
N SER A 2 -18.85 41.65 31.49
CA SER A 2 -18.21 40.39 31.07
C SER A 2 -19.21 39.47 30.36
N ASP A 3 -19.54 39.82 29.11
CA ASP A 3 -20.20 38.91 28.18
C ASP A 3 -19.13 38.07 27.48
N ALA A 4 -19.14 36.78 27.79
CA ALA A 4 -18.23 35.78 27.30
C ALA A 4 -18.36 35.63 25.78
N GLN A 5 -17.25 35.85 25.08
CA GLN A 5 -17.06 35.48 23.69
C GLN A 5 -17.02 33.95 23.57
N ASN A 6 -18.18 33.30 23.49
CA ASN A 6 -18.30 31.87 23.23
C ASN A 6 -18.64 31.64 21.75
N THR A 7 -17.62 31.55 20.91
CA THR A 7 -17.77 31.17 19.50
C THR A 7 -18.04 29.67 19.38
N GLU A 8 -19.30 29.26 19.52
CA GLU A 8 -19.76 27.96 19.04
C GLU A 8 -19.68 27.93 17.51
N GLN A 9 -18.52 27.58 17.00
CA GLN A 9 -18.29 27.41 15.58
C GLN A 9 -19.00 26.13 15.13
N LYS A 10 -20.26 26.26 14.67
CA LYS A 10 -21.06 25.15 14.12
C LYS A 10 -20.35 24.49 12.94
N ILE A 11 -19.61 23.40 13.21
CA ILE A 11 -19.05 22.53 12.18
C ILE A 11 -20.21 21.77 11.53
N THR A 12 -20.64 22.21 10.34
CA THR A 12 -21.72 21.54 9.59
C THR A 12 -21.20 20.26 8.91
N ARG A 13 -22.04 19.23 8.75
CA ARG A 13 -21.68 18.01 7.98
C ARG A 13 -21.13 18.34 6.59
N ARG A 14 -21.69 19.35 5.92
CA ARG A 14 -21.25 19.83 4.61
C ARG A 14 -19.82 20.43 4.63
N ALA A 15 -19.42 21.06 5.73
CA ALA A 15 -18.08 21.61 5.90
C ALA A 15 -17.01 20.53 6.13
N LEU A 16 -17.38 19.38 6.72
CA LEU A 16 -16.49 18.22 6.88
C LEU A 16 -16.17 17.57 5.52
N PHE A 17 -17.18 17.32 4.69
CA PHE A 17 -16.96 16.70 3.36
C PHE A 17 -16.15 17.57 2.40
N LYS A 18 -16.20 18.91 2.54
CA LYS A 18 -15.46 19.83 1.67
C LYS A 18 -13.94 19.84 1.88
N ARG A 19 -13.43 19.20 2.94
CA ARG A 19 -12.01 19.22 3.31
C ARG A 19 -11.31 17.88 3.15
N TYR A 20 -12.03 16.80 2.88
CA TYR A 20 -11.40 15.50 2.69
C TYR A 20 -10.69 15.48 1.34
N VAL A 21 -9.36 15.39 1.39
CA VAL A 21 -8.50 15.05 0.27
C VAL A 21 -7.89 13.71 0.63
N GLU A 22 -8.02 12.74 -0.27
CA GLU A 22 -7.45 11.42 -0.07
C GLU A 22 -5.92 11.57 0.00
N PRO A 23 -5.25 11.02 1.04
CA PRO A 23 -3.81 11.15 1.16
C PRO A 23 -3.13 10.44 -0.02
N PRO A 24 -1.92 10.89 -0.42
CA PRO A 24 -1.17 10.19 -1.44
C PRO A 24 -0.94 8.74 -1.02
N VAL A 25 -1.10 7.83 -1.98
CA VAL A 25 -0.78 6.41 -1.78
C VAL A 25 0.72 6.26 -1.57
N GLN A 26 1.08 5.35 -0.67
CA GLN A 26 2.46 4.98 -0.42
C GLN A 26 2.87 3.90 -1.42
N HIS A 27 3.96 4.13 -2.13
CA HIS A 27 4.48 3.16 -3.10
C HIS A 27 5.35 2.12 -2.40
N LEU A 28 5.39 0.94 -3.02
CA LEU A 28 6.15 -0.20 -2.52
C LEU A 28 7.16 -0.63 -3.58
N GLU A 29 8.36 -1.03 -3.16
CA GLU A 29 9.34 -1.69 -4.02
C GLU A 29 9.66 -3.09 -3.51
N VAL A 30 10.09 -3.94 -4.44
CA VAL A 30 10.59 -5.28 -4.14
C VAL A 30 12.11 -5.19 -3.94
N SER A 31 12.58 -5.55 -2.75
CA SER A 31 14.01 -5.56 -2.45
C SER A 31 14.69 -6.84 -2.93
N ALA A 32 16.03 -6.84 -2.92
CA ALA A 32 16.86 -7.99 -3.27
C ALA A 32 16.65 -9.21 -2.35
N ASN A 33 15.92 -9.08 -1.23
CA ASN A 33 15.58 -10.18 -0.33
C ASN A 33 14.42 -11.03 -0.87
N CYS A 34 13.78 -10.68 -1.99
CA CYS A 34 12.66 -11.44 -2.51
C CYS A 34 13.06 -12.88 -2.89
N LEU A 35 12.38 -13.89 -2.33
CA LEU A 35 12.64 -15.30 -2.61
C LEU A 35 12.58 -15.64 -4.11
N ASN A 36 11.71 -14.97 -4.88
CA ASN A 36 11.61 -15.15 -6.33
C ASN A 36 12.90 -14.74 -7.06
N MET A 37 13.62 -13.72 -6.57
CA MET A 37 14.93 -13.30 -7.11
C MET A 37 16.04 -14.31 -6.81
N HIS A 38 15.82 -15.21 -5.84
CA HIS A 38 16.73 -16.30 -5.47
C HIS A 38 16.27 -17.66 -5.99
N GLY A 39 15.34 -17.69 -6.97
CA GLY A 39 14.86 -18.93 -7.59
C GLY A 39 13.93 -19.77 -6.71
N ILE A 40 13.43 -19.22 -5.59
CA ILE A 40 12.48 -19.88 -4.70
C ILE A 40 11.09 -19.32 -4.99
N TYR A 41 10.19 -20.18 -5.50
CA TYR A 41 8.82 -19.76 -5.79
C TYR A 41 8.09 -19.34 -4.52
N CYS A 42 7.65 -18.07 -4.49
CA CYS A 42 6.86 -17.49 -3.41
C CYS A 42 5.75 -16.60 -3.98
N SER A 43 4.51 -16.84 -3.55
CA SER A 43 3.34 -16.03 -3.93
C SER A 43 2.66 -15.33 -2.75
N SER A 44 3.25 -15.36 -1.55
CA SER A 44 2.58 -14.91 -0.32
C SER A 44 2.10 -13.45 -0.40
N CYS A 45 2.90 -12.54 -0.96
CA CYS A 45 2.48 -11.15 -1.13
C CYS A 45 1.40 -10.96 -2.21
N ARG A 46 1.44 -11.76 -3.28
CA ARG A 46 0.42 -11.77 -4.33
C ARG A 46 -0.93 -12.23 -3.79
N ASP A 47 -0.91 -13.33 -3.04
CA ASP A 47 -2.12 -13.98 -2.56
C ASP A 47 -2.82 -13.14 -1.46
N GLU A 48 -2.06 -12.32 -0.72
CA GLU A 48 -2.59 -11.35 0.27
C GLU A 48 -3.13 -10.06 -0.38
N CYS A 49 -2.74 -9.74 -1.61
CA CYS A 49 -3.07 -8.47 -2.23
C CYS A 49 -4.53 -8.43 -2.72
N SER A 50 -5.42 -7.84 -1.93
CA SER A 50 -6.86 -7.73 -2.22
C SER A 50 -7.20 -7.03 -3.54
N VAL A 51 -6.35 -6.11 -4.00
CA VAL A 51 -6.50 -5.35 -5.25
C VAL A 51 -5.72 -5.95 -6.42
N ASN A 52 -5.06 -7.09 -6.23
CA ASN A 52 -4.29 -7.79 -7.26
C ASN A 52 -3.16 -6.96 -7.93
N ALA A 53 -2.60 -5.96 -7.23
CA ALA A 53 -1.52 -5.11 -7.74
C ALA A 53 -0.18 -5.84 -7.90
N ILE A 54 0.04 -6.94 -7.18
CA ILE A 54 1.29 -7.72 -7.24
C ILE A 54 1.14 -8.86 -8.26
N LYS A 55 2.11 -9.00 -9.16
CA LYS A 55 2.20 -10.11 -10.13
C LYS A 55 3.48 -10.90 -9.89
N VAL A 56 3.36 -12.23 -9.90
CA VAL A 56 4.48 -13.17 -9.94
C VAL A 56 4.31 -14.01 -11.20
N ARG A 57 5.31 -14.02 -12.09
CA ARG A 57 5.26 -14.75 -13.36
C ARG A 57 6.55 -15.54 -13.58
N PRO A 58 6.46 -16.78 -14.10
CA PRO A 58 7.62 -17.46 -14.65
C PRO A 58 8.18 -16.68 -15.84
N ALA A 59 9.50 -16.54 -15.88
CA ALA A 59 10.24 -15.98 -17.00
C ALA A 59 11.10 -17.06 -17.68
N LEU A 60 11.60 -16.74 -18.88
CA LEU A 60 12.43 -17.67 -19.64
C LEU A 60 13.70 -18.02 -18.85
N GLY A 61 14.16 -19.27 -18.96
CA GLY A 61 15.34 -19.75 -18.24
C GLY A 61 15.10 -20.16 -16.78
N GLY A 62 13.83 -20.33 -16.36
CA GLY A 62 13.49 -20.82 -15.02
C GLY A 62 13.58 -19.75 -13.93
N THR A 63 13.60 -18.48 -14.32
CA THR A 63 13.58 -17.34 -13.40
C THR A 63 12.14 -16.97 -13.05
N LEU A 64 11.96 -16.23 -11.96
CA LEU A 64 10.67 -15.72 -11.52
C LEU A 64 10.73 -14.21 -11.50
N GLU A 65 9.84 -13.58 -12.26
CA GLU A 65 9.64 -12.14 -12.25
C GLU A 65 8.55 -11.77 -11.24
N ILE A 66 8.79 -10.67 -10.53
CA ILE A 66 7.84 -10.06 -9.62
C ILE A 66 7.73 -8.58 -9.94
N GLY A 67 6.50 -8.06 -9.93
CA GLY A 67 6.22 -6.65 -10.18
C GLY A 67 5.03 -6.16 -9.38
N ILE A 68 5.03 -4.86 -9.09
CA ILE A 68 3.97 -4.13 -8.39
C ILE A 68 3.41 -3.10 -9.36
N ASP A 69 2.13 -3.19 -9.67
CA ASP A 69 1.37 -2.15 -10.35
C ASP A 69 1.10 -1.01 -9.37
N GLN A 70 1.85 0.07 -9.49
CA GLN A 70 1.78 1.21 -8.56
C GLN A 70 0.46 1.97 -8.71
N ASP A 71 -0.15 1.98 -9.89
CA ASP A 71 -1.44 2.65 -10.13
C ASP A 71 -2.59 1.91 -9.46
N ALA A 72 -2.47 0.58 -9.32
CA ALA A 72 -3.44 -0.26 -8.61
C ALA A 72 -3.16 -0.39 -7.10
N CYS A 73 -1.94 -0.06 -6.65
CA CYS A 73 -1.52 -0.25 -5.27
C CYS A 73 -2.14 0.80 -4.35
N THR A 74 -2.82 0.37 -3.29
CA THR A 74 -3.46 1.28 -2.32
C THR A 74 -2.55 1.66 -1.16
N GLY A 75 -1.36 1.07 -1.05
CA GLY A 75 -0.47 1.25 0.09
C GLY A 75 -0.99 0.65 1.41
N CYS A 76 -1.87 -0.36 1.38
CA CYS A 76 -2.43 -0.98 2.61
C CYS A 76 -1.44 -1.80 3.43
N MET A 77 -0.32 -2.20 2.83
CA MET A 77 0.81 -2.92 3.43
C MET A 77 0.53 -4.35 3.96
N ASP A 78 -0.63 -4.95 3.67
CA ASP A 78 -0.90 -6.34 4.12
C ASP A 78 0.06 -7.35 3.50
N CYS A 79 0.41 -7.14 2.23
CA CYS A 79 1.43 -7.92 1.52
C CYS A 79 2.80 -7.88 2.21
N ALA A 80 3.19 -6.75 2.80
CA ALA A 80 4.45 -6.62 3.54
C ALA A 80 4.40 -7.44 4.84
N LYS A 81 3.30 -7.38 5.59
CA LYS A 81 3.09 -8.19 6.81
C LYS A 81 3.12 -9.69 6.55
N ARG A 82 2.65 -10.12 5.38
CA ARG A 82 2.61 -11.54 4.98
C ARG A 82 3.94 -12.04 4.43
N CYS A 83 4.84 -11.14 4.03
CA CYS A 83 6.12 -11.48 3.40
C CYS A 83 7.02 -12.26 4.38
N PRO A 84 7.48 -13.48 4.04
CA PRO A 84 8.30 -14.27 4.95
C PRO A 84 9.76 -13.82 5.04
N ASN A 85 10.21 -12.87 4.20
CA ASN A 85 11.60 -12.45 4.11
C ASN A 85 11.77 -10.92 4.01
N ASP A 86 10.79 -10.16 4.49
CA ASP A 86 10.81 -8.68 4.55
C ASP A 86 11.25 -8.01 3.24
N ALA A 87 10.74 -8.51 2.11
CA ALA A 87 11.18 -8.11 0.78
C ALA A 87 10.38 -6.96 0.14
N LEU A 88 9.44 -6.34 0.87
CA LEU A 88 8.64 -5.22 0.40
C LEU A 88 8.94 -3.99 1.25
N ILE A 89 9.40 -2.91 0.60
CA ILE A 89 9.84 -1.67 1.26
C ILE A 89 9.05 -0.47 0.75
N LEU A 90 8.86 0.53 1.61
CA LEU A 90 8.25 1.81 1.23
C LEU A 90 9.24 2.68 0.47
N VAL A 91 8.74 3.43 -0.52
CA VAL A 91 9.49 4.42 -1.30
C VAL A 91 8.74 5.74 -1.49
#